data_AF-A0A7S0AJT5-F1
#
_entry.id   AF-A0A7S0AJT5-F1
#
_cell.length_a   1.000
_cell.length_b   1.000
_cell.length_c   1.000
_cell.angle_alpha   90.00
_cell.angle_beta   90.00
_cell.angle_gamma   90.00
#
_symmetry.space_group_name_H-M   'P 1'
#
loop_
_entity.id
_entity.type
_entity.pdbx_description
1 polymer ?
#
loop_
_entity_poly.entity_id
_entity_poly.type
_entity_poly.pdbx_seq_one_letter_code
_entity_poly.pdbx_strand_id
1 'polypeptide(L)'
;DAWRYSQLADYERNFQQGGWSYDAWNEHQKVMLWALGNDVNSALTLRLPGVLTYTRDVILDKFQDYMSGSISMEELKPAVAQGWIDATTTQGKLNQVQIYRASLGLDPLTEFDLCRLHREDMDMEDNTLCTKYDPKDSDSSRTILIAVLIPVLAVIFAGTVIWLYLARKRRHADAIWMIDTGELKFDDPPEIAGRGTFGLVVKAEYRGTDVAVKRVIPPKDRMNRSGVLLGSFDKNGPA
;
A
#
# COMPACT_ATOMS: atom_id res chain seq x y z
N ASP A 1 28.48 31.36 -15.27
CA ASP A 1 28.28 30.30 -16.29
C ASP A 1 28.65 30.84 -17.67
N ALA A 2 28.93 29.95 -18.63
CA ALA A 2 29.45 30.31 -19.95
C ALA A 2 28.48 31.16 -20.79
N TRP A 3 27.18 31.08 -20.54
CA TRP A 3 26.18 31.83 -21.29
C TRP A 3 26.22 33.31 -20.91
N ARG A 4 26.18 33.66 -19.61
CA ARG A 4 26.34 35.07 -19.19
C ARG A 4 27.66 35.68 -19.65
N TYR A 5 28.75 34.93 -19.52
CA TYR A 5 30.07 35.42 -19.89
C TYR A 5 30.18 35.73 -21.39
N SER A 6 29.45 35.01 -22.25
CA SER A 6 29.51 35.24 -23.70
C SER A 6 28.47 36.23 -24.21
N GLN A 7 27.35 36.42 -23.51
CA GLN A 7 26.18 37.14 -24.05
C GLN A 7 25.81 38.42 -23.31
N LEU A 8 26.17 38.57 -22.02
CA LEU A 8 25.55 39.60 -21.17
C LEU A 8 26.53 40.42 -20.34
N ALA A 9 27.65 39.84 -19.90
CA ALA A 9 28.63 40.56 -19.10
C ALA A 9 29.51 41.48 -19.96
N ASP A 10 29.61 42.76 -19.60
CA ASP A 10 30.56 43.74 -20.20
C ASP A 10 32.01 43.48 -19.75
N TYR A 11 32.20 42.64 -18.73
CA TYR A 11 33.54 42.32 -18.21
C TYR A 11 34.41 41.71 -19.31
N GLU A 12 35.57 42.34 -19.56
CA GLU A 12 36.61 41.92 -20.52
C GLU A 12 36.21 41.88 -22.00
N ARG A 13 35.04 42.42 -22.38
CA ARG A 13 34.51 42.31 -23.76
C ARG A 13 34.44 40.86 -24.25
N ASN A 14 34.08 39.94 -23.36
CA ASN A 14 34.01 38.50 -23.65
C ASN A 14 33.04 38.15 -24.80
N PHE A 15 32.04 38.99 -25.06
CA PHE A 15 31.19 38.92 -26.26
C PHE A 15 32.00 38.97 -27.57
N GLN A 16 33.13 39.69 -27.60
CA GLN A 16 34.02 39.74 -28.77
C GLN A 16 34.70 38.38 -29.02
N GLN A 17 35.06 37.66 -27.96
CA GLN A 17 35.60 36.30 -28.06
C GLN A 17 34.54 35.30 -28.55
N GLY A 18 33.26 35.58 -28.23
CA GLY A 18 32.09 34.88 -28.78
C GLY A 18 31.71 35.28 -30.21
N GLY A 19 32.44 36.21 -30.85
CA GLY A 19 32.22 36.66 -32.22
C GLY A 19 31.19 37.79 -32.40
N TRP A 20 30.74 38.41 -31.31
CA TRP A 20 29.75 39.50 -31.35
C TRP A 20 30.42 40.87 -31.52
N SER A 21 29.81 41.75 -32.32
CA SER A 21 30.18 43.17 -32.32
C SER A 21 29.64 43.86 -31.07
N TYR A 22 30.27 44.97 -30.68
CA TYR A 22 29.78 45.79 -29.56
C TYR A 22 28.34 46.26 -29.78
N ASP A 23 28.01 46.70 -31.00
CA ASP A 23 26.66 47.16 -31.32
C ASP A 23 25.63 46.03 -31.21
N ALA A 24 25.94 44.82 -31.69
CA ALA A 24 25.05 43.68 -31.58
C ALA A 24 24.79 43.26 -30.12
N TRP A 25 25.84 43.27 -29.31
CA TRP A 25 25.73 43.00 -27.87
C TRP A 25 24.90 44.08 -27.15
N ASN A 26 25.19 45.36 -27.41
CA ASN A 26 24.49 46.49 -26.80
C ASN A 26 22.99 46.49 -27.14
N GLU A 27 22.65 46.19 -28.40
CA GLU A 27 21.25 46.05 -28.81
C GLU A 27 20.57 44.85 -28.15
N HIS A 28 21.24 43.69 -28.07
CA HIS A 28 20.69 42.53 -27.37
C HIS A 28 20.43 42.81 -25.88
N GLN A 29 21.38 43.44 -25.19
CA GLN A 29 21.23 43.81 -23.78
C GLN A 29 20.03 44.76 -23.57
N LYS A 30 19.89 45.78 -24.43
CA LYS A 30 18.73 46.69 -24.39
C LYS A 30 17.42 45.97 -24.65
N VAL A 31 17.37 45.05 -25.60
CA VAL A 31 16.15 44.25 -25.88
C VAL A 31 15.78 43.38 -24.68
N MET A 32 16.75 42.77 -24.01
CA MET A 32 16.49 41.97 -22.80
C MET A 32 15.96 42.84 -21.65
N LEU A 33 16.58 44.00 -21.41
CA LEU A 33 16.12 44.97 -20.42
C LEU A 33 14.73 45.52 -20.75
N TRP A 34 14.47 45.80 -22.01
CA TRP A 34 13.15 46.24 -22.50
C TRP A 34 12.09 45.16 -22.30
N ALA A 35 12.38 43.91 -22.68
CA ALA A 35 11.45 42.78 -22.55
C ALA A 35 11.09 42.46 -21.09
N LEU A 36 11.96 42.80 -20.14
CA LEU A 36 11.73 42.69 -18.70
C LEU A 36 11.19 43.99 -18.07
N GLY A 37 11.11 45.08 -18.86
CA GLY A 37 10.70 46.41 -18.43
C GLY A 37 9.19 46.60 -18.36
N ASN A 38 8.79 47.79 -17.89
CA ASN A 38 7.41 48.13 -17.55
C ASN A 38 6.42 48.08 -18.72
N ASP A 39 6.89 48.25 -19.96
CA ASP A 39 6.02 48.65 -21.07
C ASP A 39 5.55 47.47 -21.95
N VAL A 40 6.13 46.26 -21.84
CA VAL A 40 6.01 45.26 -22.94
C VAL A 40 5.75 43.80 -22.58
N ASN A 41 5.56 43.44 -21.32
CA ASN A 41 4.91 42.17 -21.01
C ASN A 41 3.39 42.28 -20.88
N SER A 42 2.75 43.23 -21.56
CA SER A 42 1.29 43.43 -21.50
C SER A 42 0.50 42.15 -21.84
N ALA A 43 0.97 41.32 -22.79
CA ALA A 43 0.32 40.05 -23.11
C ALA A 43 0.37 39.00 -21.98
N LEU A 44 1.47 38.94 -21.22
CA LEU A 44 1.60 38.04 -20.06
C LEU A 44 0.95 38.65 -18.80
N THR A 45 1.06 39.97 -18.66
CA THR A 45 0.47 40.78 -17.58
C THR A 45 -1.05 40.73 -17.58
N LEU A 46 -1.68 40.69 -18.76
CA LEU A 46 -3.14 40.60 -18.90
C LEU A 46 -3.71 39.23 -18.51
N ARG A 47 -2.88 38.17 -18.45
CA ARG A 47 -3.36 36.78 -18.31
C ARG A 47 -3.13 36.19 -16.93
N LEU A 48 -2.16 36.71 -16.18
CA LEU A 48 -1.73 36.15 -14.91
C LEU A 48 -1.49 37.28 -13.89
N PRO A 49 -2.34 37.39 -12.85
CA PRO A 49 -2.16 38.37 -11.79
C PRO A 49 -0.79 38.25 -11.12
N GLY A 50 -0.12 39.38 -10.87
CA GLY A 50 1.20 39.40 -10.24
C GLY A 50 2.38 39.11 -11.15
N VAL A 51 2.19 38.69 -12.41
CA VAL A 51 3.30 38.47 -13.35
C VAL A 51 4.07 39.76 -13.65
N LEU A 52 3.38 40.90 -13.74
CA LEU A 52 4.06 42.19 -13.93
C LEU A 52 4.96 42.52 -12.74
N THR A 53 4.41 42.45 -11.53
CA THR A 53 5.16 42.68 -10.28
C THR A 53 6.35 41.74 -10.19
N TYR A 54 6.15 40.44 -10.48
CA TYR A 54 7.23 39.47 -10.46
C TYR A 54 8.32 39.74 -11.51
N THR A 55 7.93 39.98 -12.77
CA THR A 55 8.89 40.22 -13.85
C THR A 55 9.69 41.52 -13.64
N ARG A 56 9.02 42.57 -13.16
CA ARG A 56 9.64 43.88 -12.90
C ARG A 56 10.44 43.92 -11.59
N ASP A 57 9.84 43.52 -10.49
CA ASP A 57 10.41 43.75 -9.15
C ASP A 57 11.36 42.63 -8.73
N VAL A 58 11.23 41.43 -9.32
CA VAL A 58 12.08 40.28 -9.00
C VAL A 58 13.01 39.95 -10.14
N ILE A 59 12.47 39.61 -11.33
CA ILE A 59 13.31 39.12 -12.43
C ILE A 59 14.24 40.22 -12.93
N LEU A 60 13.72 41.41 -13.26
CA LEU A 60 14.54 42.47 -13.83
C LEU A 60 15.68 42.87 -12.88
N ASP A 61 15.38 43.12 -11.61
CA ASP A 61 16.35 43.47 -10.57
C ASP A 61 17.44 42.39 -10.44
N LYS A 62 17.04 41.13 -10.24
CA LYS A 62 17.99 40.02 -10.08
C LYS A 62 18.76 39.72 -11.36
N PHE A 63 18.15 39.92 -12.52
CA PHE A 63 18.81 39.74 -13.79
C PHE A 63 19.83 40.84 -14.06
N GLN A 64 19.58 42.08 -13.64
CA GLN A 64 20.57 43.16 -13.66
C GLN A 64 21.77 42.84 -12.77
N ASP A 65 21.54 42.39 -11.53
CA ASP A 65 22.59 41.92 -10.61
C ASP A 65 23.40 40.76 -11.22
N TYR A 66 22.72 39.88 -11.94
CA TYR A 66 23.38 38.76 -12.61
C TYR A 66 24.21 39.24 -13.79
N MET A 67 23.71 40.14 -14.64
CA MET A 67 24.43 40.70 -15.78
C MET A 67 25.66 41.51 -15.37
N SER A 68 25.58 42.27 -14.27
CA SER A 68 26.72 43.03 -13.72
C SER A 68 27.81 42.13 -13.12
N GLY A 69 27.52 40.84 -12.89
CA GLY A 69 28.41 39.93 -12.19
C GLY A 69 28.27 39.95 -10.67
N SER A 70 27.36 40.75 -10.11
CA SER A 70 27.15 40.88 -8.66
C SER A 70 26.66 39.59 -8.01
N ILE A 71 25.86 38.79 -8.71
CA ILE A 71 25.39 37.48 -8.23
C ILE A 71 25.73 36.38 -9.24
N SER A 72 25.86 35.14 -8.77
CA SER A 72 26.05 33.95 -9.60
C SER A 72 24.71 33.37 -10.08
N MET A 73 24.76 32.46 -11.07
CA MET A 73 23.58 31.72 -11.52
C MET A 73 22.95 30.87 -10.40
N GLU A 74 23.77 30.36 -9.48
CA GLU A 74 23.30 29.55 -8.35
C GLU A 74 22.59 30.39 -7.28
N GLU A 75 22.82 31.70 -7.24
CA GLU A 75 22.06 32.65 -6.41
C GLU A 75 20.83 33.19 -7.16
N LEU A 76 20.93 33.38 -8.48
CA LEU A 76 19.84 33.87 -9.30
C LEU A 76 18.63 32.93 -9.30
N LYS A 77 18.85 31.63 -9.56
CA LYS A 77 17.78 30.62 -9.66
C LYS A 77 16.86 30.59 -8.41
N PRO A 78 17.38 30.39 -7.18
CA PRO A 78 16.53 30.35 -6.00
C PRO A 78 15.88 31.70 -5.71
N ALA A 79 16.53 32.83 -5.99
CA ALA A 79 15.93 34.15 -5.80
C ALA A 79 14.73 34.39 -6.73
N VAL A 80 14.88 34.01 -8.01
CA VAL A 80 13.81 34.08 -9.01
C VAL A 80 12.67 33.11 -8.68
N ALA A 81 12.97 31.91 -8.17
CA ALA A 81 11.95 30.96 -7.74
C ALA A 81 11.19 31.48 -6.50
N GLN A 82 11.91 31.98 -5.50
CA GLN A 82 11.30 32.50 -4.28
C GLN A 82 10.41 33.71 -4.57
N GLY A 83 10.87 34.65 -5.40
CA GLY A 83 10.04 35.80 -5.75
C GLY A 83 8.77 35.42 -6.52
N TRP A 84 8.75 34.28 -7.23
CA TRP A 84 7.51 33.77 -7.84
C TRP A 84 6.55 33.23 -6.78
N ILE A 85 7.08 32.50 -5.79
CA ILE A 85 6.30 32.02 -4.65
C ILE A 85 5.69 33.21 -3.91
N ASP A 86 6.49 34.23 -3.59
CA ASP A 86 6.03 35.42 -2.87
C ASP A 86 4.95 36.19 -3.64
N ALA A 87 5.13 36.36 -4.96
CA ALA A 87 4.14 36.97 -5.83
C ALA A 87 2.83 36.16 -5.89
N THR A 88 2.93 34.84 -5.96
CA THR A 88 1.80 33.90 -5.97
C THR A 88 1.03 33.95 -4.65
N THR A 89 1.75 33.92 -3.51
CA THR A 89 1.15 34.02 -2.17
C THR A 89 0.43 35.36 -1.99
N THR A 90 1.02 36.46 -2.46
CA THR A 90 0.43 37.81 -2.34
C THR A 90 -0.87 37.96 -3.15
N GLN A 91 -0.93 37.38 -4.35
CA GLN A 91 -2.10 37.50 -5.23
C GLN A 91 -3.17 36.44 -4.98
N GLY A 92 -2.84 35.38 -4.24
CA GLY A 92 -3.69 34.21 -4.04
C GLY A 92 -3.60 33.23 -5.21
N LYS A 93 -3.05 32.05 -4.93
CA LYS A 93 -2.84 30.99 -5.92
C LYS A 93 -4.14 30.52 -6.58
N LEU A 94 -5.20 30.35 -5.80
CA LEU A 94 -6.52 29.93 -6.32
C LEU A 94 -7.07 30.93 -7.34
N ASN A 95 -6.98 32.23 -7.02
CA ASN A 95 -7.42 33.31 -7.91
C ASN A 95 -6.59 33.37 -9.19
N GLN A 96 -5.26 33.26 -9.08
CA GLN A 96 -4.37 33.18 -10.25
C GLN A 96 -4.72 32.01 -11.17
N VAL A 97 -4.99 30.81 -10.62
CA VAL A 97 -5.36 29.64 -11.40
C VAL A 97 -6.69 29.86 -12.13
N GLN A 98 -7.70 30.44 -11.46
CA GLN A 98 -8.99 30.71 -12.10
C GLN A 98 -8.86 31.75 -13.22
N ILE A 99 -8.14 32.85 -12.99
CA ILE A 99 -7.91 33.89 -14.00
C ILE A 99 -7.11 33.33 -15.18
N TYR A 100 -6.09 32.51 -14.92
CA TYR A 100 -5.33 31.85 -15.97
C TYR A 100 -6.21 30.98 -16.85
N ARG A 101 -7.08 30.15 -16.26
CA ARG A 101 -8.02 29.31 -17.00
C ARG A 101 -9.00 30.14 -17.82
N ALA A 102 -9.56 31.21 -17.24
CA ALA A 102 -10.42 32.13 -17.95
C ALA A 102 -9.70 32.77 -19.15
N SER A 103 -8.41 33.10 -19.01
CA SER A 103 -7.60 33.65 -20.11
C SER A 103 -7.37 32.66 -21.27
N LEU A 104 -7.47 31.36 -20.98
CA LEU A 104 -7.41 30.28 -21.97
C LEU A 104 -8.80 29.94 -22.55
N GLY A 105 -9.86 30.65 -22.14
CA GLY A 105 -11.24 30.34 -22.51
C GLY A 105 -11.76 29.03 -21.90
N LEU A 106 -11.15 28.56 -20.81
CA LEU A 106 -11.60 27.38 -20.08
C LEU A 106 -12.56 27.78 -18.96
N ASP A 107 -13.52 26.90 -18.68
CA ASP A 107 -14.44 27.07 -17.56
C ASP A 107 -13.68 27.13 -16.21
N PRO A 108 -14.18 27.91 -15.24
CA PRO A 108 -13.61 27.93 -13.90
C PRO A 108 -13.68 26.55 -13.27
N LEU A 109 -12.70 26.23 -12.41
CA LEU A 109 -12.73 24.99 -11.66
C LEU A 109 -13.90 25.00 -10.68
N THR A 110 -14.59 23.87 -10.58
CA THR A 110 -15.61 23.68 -9.56
C THR A 110 -14.95 23.63 -8.18
N GLU A 111 -15.72 23.90 -7.11
CA GLU A 111 -15.24 23.75 -5.72
C GLU A 111 -14.66 22.35 -5.47
N PHE A 112 -15.28 21.31 -6.03
CA PHE A 112 -14.78 19.94 -5.98
C PHE A 112 -13.41 19.78 -6.66
N ASP A 113 -13.23 20.36 -7.85
CA ASP A 113 -11.95 20.28 -8.56
C ASP A 113 -10.84 21.06 -7.85
N LEU A 114 -11.18 22.21 -7.26
CA LEU A 114 -10.26 22.99 -6.45
C LEU A 114 -9.84 22.22 -5.19
N CYS A 115 -10.78 21.60 -4.47
CA CYS A 115 -10.46 20.76 -3.33
C CYS A 115 -9.63 19.52 -3.70
N ARG A 116 -9.79 18.99 -4.91
CA ARG A 116 -9.00 17.85 -5.40
C ARG A 116 -7.57 18.24 -5.80
N LEU A 117 -7.38 19.40 -6.44
CA LEU A 117 -6.10 19.82 -7.02
C LEU A 117 -5.29 20.77 -6.13
N HIS A 118 -5.97 21.56 -5.30
CA HIS A 118 -5.44 22.67 -4.51
C HIS A 118 -5.94 22.62 -3.06
N ARG A 119 -6.00 21.43 -2.46
CA ARG A 119 -6.56 21.22 -1.12
C ARG A 119 -5.94 22.13 -0.06
N GLU A 120 -4.61 22.20 -0.01
CA GLU A 120 -3.90 23.02 1.00
C GLU A 120 -4.30 24.49 0.90
N ASP A 121 -4.38 25.03 -0.32
CA ASP A 121 -4.76 26.41 -0.56
C ASP A 121 -6.25 26.66 -0.21
N MET A 122 -7.13 25.70 -0.50
CA MET A 122 -8.56 25.76 -0.13
C MET A 122 -8.77 25.66 1.38
N ASP A 123 -8.06 24.76 2.07
CA ASP A 123 -8.16 24.56 3.51
C ASP A 123 -7.58 25.75 4.30
N MET A 124 -6.65 26.51 3.71
CA MET A 124 -6.18 27.79 4.25
C MET A 124 -7.26 28.89 4.20
N GLU A 125 -8.14 28.86 3.19
CA GLU A 125 -9.25 29.81 3.06
C GLU A 125 -10.43 29.40 3.97
N ASP A 126 -10.84 28.13 3.90
CA ASP A 126 -11.83 27.51 4.79
C ASP A 126 -11.61 26.00 4.87
N ASN A 127 -11.17 25.54 6.04
CA ASN A 127 -10.88 24.14 6.32
C ASN A 127 -12.10 23.20 6.31
N THR A 128 -13.32 23.73 6.20
CA THR A 128 -14.54 22.92 6.14
C THR A 128 -15.01 22.66 4.71
N LEU A 129 -14.61 23.48 3.74
CA LEU A 129 -15.08 23.37 2.35
C LEU A 129 -14.74 22.00 1.75
N CYS A 130 -13.49 21.57 1.87
CA CYS A 130 -13.06 20.31 1.26
C CYS A 130 -13.55 19.08 2.01
N THR A 131 -13.86 19.20 3.31
CA THR A 131 -14.40 18.09 4.12
C THR A 131 -15.76 17.60 3.65
N LYS A 132 -16.53 18.44 2.97
CA LYS A 132 -17.81 18.06 2.33
C LYS A 132 -17.61 16.98 1.25
N TYR A 133 -16.46 16.99 0.59
CA TYR A 133 -16.11 16.06 -0.49
C TYR A 133 -15.25 14.89 -0.02
N ASP A 134 -14.78 14.93 1.23
CA ASP A 134 -14.07 13.80 1.80
C ASP A 134 -15.01 12.58 1.90
N PRO A 135 -14.48 11.37 1.60
CA PRO A 135 -15.26 10.17 1.79
C PRO A 135 -15.64 10.06 3.27
N LYS A 136 -16.94 10.10 3.57
CA LYS A 136 -17.43 9.87 4.93
C LYS A 136 -17.09 8.44 5.33
N ASP A 137 -16.16 8.29 6.27
CA ASP A 137 -15.75 6.99 6.83
C ASP A 137 -16.83 6.31 7.70
N SER A 138 -18.05 6.84 7.72
CA SER A 138 -19.17 6.25 8.47
C SER A 138 -19.92 5.22 7.61
N ASP A 139 -19.92 3.98 8.11
CA ASP A 139 -20.73 2.81 7.74
C ASP A 139 -20.16 1.81 6.74
N SER A 140 -19.35 2.18 5.75
CA SER A 140 -18.83 1.19 4.78
C SER A 140 -17.94 0.13 5.41
N SER A 141 -16.96 0.52 6.24
CA SER A 141 -16.03 -0.43 6.87
C SER A 141 -16.72 -1.36 7.88
N ARG A 142 -17.67 -0.85 8.66
CA ARG A 142 -18.47 -1.68 9.60
C ARG A 142 -19.41 -2.62 8.86
N THR A 143 -20.05 -2.14 7.78
CA THR A 143 -20.97 -2.93 6.97
C THR A 143 -20.24 -4.06 6.24
N ILE A 144 -19.07 -3.78 5.65
CA ILE A 144 -18.25 -4.79 4.98
C ILE A 144 -17.75 -5.84 5.99
N LEU A 145 -17.33 -5.42 7.18
CA LEU A 145 -16.84 -6.34 8.21
C LEU A 145 -17.96 -7.30 8.67
N ILE A 146 -19.17 -6.79 8.93
CA ILE A 146 -20.32 -7.63 9.29
C ILE A 146 -20.71 -8.56 8.14
N ALA A 147 -20.75 -8.06 6.90
CA ALA A 147 -21.14 -8.82 5.72
C ALA A 147 -20.23 -10.02 5.43
N VAL A 148 -18.93 -9.94 5.77
CA VAL A 148 -17.96 -11.02 5.55
C VAL A 148 -17.87 -11.97 6.74
N LEU A 149 -17.92 -11.44 7.97
CA LEU A 149 -17.66 -12.24 9.17
C LEU A 149 -18.76 -13.28 9.44
N ILE A 150 -20.03 -12.92 9.24
CA ILE A 150 -21.19 -13.80 9.47
C ILE A 150 -21.16 -15.06 8.58
N PRO A 151 -21.04 -14.96 7.24
CA PRO A 151 -21.04 -16.15 6.37
C PRO A 151 -19.83 -17.06 6.62
N VAL A 152 -18.65 -16.51 6.93
CA VAL A 152 -17.46 -17.31 7.24
C VAL A 152 -17.68 -18.15 8.49
N LEU A 153 -18.21 -17.54 9.57
CA LEU A 153 -18.52 -18.26 10.79
C LEU A 153 -19.59 -19.34 10.58
N ALA A 154 -20.61 -19.06 9.75
CA ALA A 154 -21.64 -20.04 9.40
C ALA A 154 -21.07 -21.26 8.65
N VAL A 155 -20.13 -21.05 7.72
CA VAL A 155 -19.46 -22.15 6.99
C VAL A 155 -18.60 -23.00 7.92
N ILE A 156 -17.83 -22.37 8.82
CA ILE A 156 -17.02 -23.08 9.81
C ILE A 156 -17.92 -23.91 10.74
N PHE A 157 -19.01 -23.31 11.22
CA PHE A 157 -19.97 -24.00 12.07
C PHE A 157 -20.62 -25.19 11.35
N ALA A 158 -21.10 -25.01 10.12
CA ALA A 158 -21.68 -26.10 9.34
C ALA A 158 -20.66 -27.23 9.10
N GLY A 159 -19.41 -26.89 8.75
CA GLY A 159 -18.34 -27.87 8.56
C GLY A 159 -18.02 -28.69 9.81
N THR A 160 -17.94 -28.04 10.98
CA THR A 160 -17.69 -28.75 12.25
C THR A 160 -18.84 -29.69 12.64
N VAL A 161 -20.09 -29.26 12.44
CA VAL A 161 -21.27 -30.10 12.71
C VAL A 161 -21.30 -31.33 11.79
N ILE A 162 -21.04 -31.15 10.50
CA ILE A 162 -20.98 -32.25 9.53
C ILE A 162 -19.87 -33.24 9.91
N TRP A 163 -18.68 -32.74 10.26
CA TRP A 163 -17.57 -33.58 10.67
C TRP A 163 -17.89 -34.42 11.91
N LEU A 164 -18.47 -33.81 12.95
CA LEU A 164 -18.90 -34.51 14.16
C LEU A 164 -19.95 -35.58 13.86
N TYR A 165 -20.92 -35.28 12.99
CA TYR A 165 -21.95 -36.24 12.58
C TYR A 165 -21.34 -37.45 11.88
N LEU A 166 -20.44 -37.23 10.92
CA LEU A 166 -19.75 -38.29 10.19
C LEU A 166 -18.86 -39.14 11.12
N ALA A 167 -18.13 -38.50 12.03
CA ALA A 167 -17.29 -39.19 13.01
C ALA A 167 -18.13 -40.09 13.93
N ARG A 168 -19.29 -39.61 14.38
CA ARG A 168 -20.22 -40.40 15.20
C ARG A 168 -20.79 -41.58 14.42
N LYS A 169 -21.19 -41.37 13.15
CA LYS A 169 -21.71 -42.43 12.29
C LYS A 169 -20.66 -43.53 12.05
N ARG A 170 -19.39 -43.16 11.82
CA ARG A 170 -18.30 -44.12 11.68
C ARG A 170 -18.14 -44.98 12.93
N ARG A 171 -18.12 -44.38 14.12
CA ARG A 171 -18.03 -45.12 15.38
C ARG A 171 -19.18 -46.11 15.58
N HIS A 172 -20.40 -45.74 15.19
CA HIS A 172 -21.54 -46.66 15.25
C HIS A 172 -21.42 -47.80 14.24
N ALA A 173 -20.88 -47.54 13.04
CA ALA A 173 -20.64 -48.60 12.05
C ALA A 173 -19.57 -49.58 12.54
N ASP A 174 -18.47 -49.08 13.10
CA ASP A 174 -17.39 -49.93 13.65
C ASP A 174 -17.89 -50.78 14.83
N ALA A 175 -18.80 -50.25 15.65
CA ALA A 175 -19.39 -50.99 16.76
C ALA A 175 -20.24 -52.19 16.32
N ILE A 176 -20.86 -52.15 15.14
CA ILE A 176 -21.63 -53.28 14.60
C ILE A 176 -20.72 -54.46 14.25
N TRP A 177 -19.45 -54.20 13.90
CA TRP A 177 -18.47 -55.24 13.54
C TRP A 177 -17.74 -55.83 14.76
N MET A 178 -18.00 -55.32 15.96
CA MET A 178 -17.42 -55.87 17.19
C MET A 178 -18.22 -57.09 17.63
N ILE A 179 -17.61 -58.27 17.51
CA ILE A 179 -18.17 -59.55 17.94
C ILE A 179 -17.65 -59.84 19.36
N ASP A 180 -18.55 -60.19 20.29
CA ASP A 180 -18.16 -60.66 21.61
C ASP A 180 -17.51 -62.05 21.50
N THR A 181 -16.34 -62.19 22.13
CA THR A 181 -15.60 -63.45 22.20
C THR A 181 -16.38 -64.60 22.84
N GLY A 182 -17.35 -64.30 23.72
CA GLY A 182 -18.21 -65.31 24.34
C GLY A 182 -19.27 -65.92 23.39
N GLU A 183 -19.58 -65.24 22.28
CA GLU A 183 -20.49 -65.76 21.25
C GLU A 183 -19.81 -66.76 20.30
N LEU A 184 -18.46 -66.85 20.34
CA LEU A 184 -17.68 -67.79 19.54
C LEU A 184 -17.46 -69.09 20.31
N LYS A 185 -18.06 -70.18 19.83
CA LYS A 185 -17.82 -71.52 20.38
C LYS A 185 -16.67 -72.18 19.63
N PHE A 186 -15.69 -72.65 20.38
CA PHE A 186 -14.56 -73.41 19.84
C PHE A 186 -14.67 -74.85 20.34
N ASP A 187 -14.30 -75.81 19.49
CA ASP A 187 -14.18 -77.21 19.91
C ASP A 187 -13.02 -77.38 20.90
N ASP A 188 -13.09 -78.39 21.77
CA ASP A 188 -12.01 -78.77 22.69
C ASP A 188 -11.52 -80.20 22.38
N PRO A 189 -10.35 -80.39 21.73
CA PRO A 189 -9.36 -79.36 21.38
C PRO A 189 -9.72 -78.55 20.11
N PRO A 190 -9.25 -77.29 19.98
CA PRO A 190 -9.62 -76.43 18.85
C PRO A 190 -9.12 -76.97 17.50
N GLU A 191 -10.02 -77.06 16.52
CA GLU A 191 -9.69 -77.45 15.15
C GLU A 191 -8.96 -76.32 14.41
N ILE A 192 -7.77 -76.62 13.89
CA ILE A 192 -6.91 -75.65 13.18
C ILE A 192 -7.13 -75.81 11.67
N ALA A 193 -7.83 -74.84 11.08
CA ALA A 193 -8.11 -74.82 9.65
C ALA A 193 -6.89 -74.36 8.81
N GLY A 194 -5.97 -73.57 9.39
CA GLY A 194 -4.76 -73.14 8.68
C GLY A 194 -3.77 -72.35 9.55
N ARG A 195 -2.51 -72.30 9.12
CA ARG A 195 -1.43 -71.52 9.77
C ARG A 195 -0.70 -70.68 8.73
N GLY A 196 -0.38 -69.43 9.06
CA GLY A 196 0.35 -68.52 8.18
C GLY A 196 1.29 -67.58 8.95
N THR A 197 2.02 -66.73 8.23
CA THR A 197 3.01 -65.79 8.79
C THR A 197 2.43 -64.78 9.78
N PHE A 198 1.15 -64.43 9.62
CA PHE A 198 0.45 -63.45 10.46
C PHE A 198 -0.38 -64.08 11.59
N GLY A 199 -0.30 -65.40 11.78
CA GLY A 199 -1.00 -66.10 12.86
C GLY A 199 -1.66 -67.40 12.44
N LEU A 200 -2.65 -67.83 13.23
CA LEU A 200 -3.36 -69.11 13.06
C LEU A 200 -4.85 -68.88 12.83
N VAL A 201 -5.47 -69.75 12.04
CA VAL A 201 -6.91 -69.74 11.76
C VAL A 201 -7.52 -70.98 12.40
N VAL A 202 -8.46 -70.79 13.32
CA VAL A 202 -9.23 -71.86 13.95
C VAL A 202 -10.66 -71.86 13.45
N LYS A 203 -11.27 -73.05 13.40
CA LYS A 203 -12.70 -73.18 13.18
C LYS A 203 -13.45 -72.80 14.47
N ALA A 204 -14.54 -72.07 14.34
CA ALA A 204 -15.44 -71.72 15.43
C ALA A 204 -16.88 -71.70 14.92
N GLU A 205 -17.85 -71.87 15.81
CA GLU A 205 -19.25 -71.65 15.50
C GLU A 205 -19.67 -70.27 16.02
N TYR A 206 -20.23 -69.44 15.13
CA TYR A 206 -20.84 -68.16 15.47
C TYR A 206 -22.33 -68.22 15.14
N ARG A 207 -23.19 -68.17 16.16
CA ARG A 207 -24.67 -68.21 16.02
C ARG A 207 -25.18 -69.33 15.11
N GLY A 208 -24.64 -70.55 15.24
CA GLY A 208 -25.05 -71.71 14.42
C GLY A 208 -24.38 -71.80 13.04
N THR A 209 -23.47 -70.89 12.70
CA THR A 209 -22.72 -70.90 11.44
C THR A 209 -21.25 -71.18 11.68
N ASP A 210 -20.67 -72.12 10.94
CA ASP A 210 -19.24 -72.39 10.94
C ASP A 210 -18.46 -71.20 10.36
N VAL A 211 -17.59 -70.60 11.16
CA VAL A 211 -16.75 -69.46 10.80
C VAL A 211 -15.27 -69.75 11.03
N ALA A 212 -14.41 -69.06 10.30
CA ALA A 212 -12.96 -69.11 10.46
C ALA A 212 -12.48 -67.90 11.27
N VAL A 213 -11.86 -68.13 12.42
CA VAL A 213 -11.34 -67.06 13.30
C VAL A 213 -9.82 -66.99 13.15
N LYS A 214 -9.33 -65.89 12.57
CA LYS A 214 -7.90 -65.61 12.45
C LYS A 214 -7.37 -64.95 13.73
N ARG A 215 -6.54 -65.66 14.49
CA ARG A 215 -5.86 -65.16 15.67
C ARG A 215 -4.47 -64.63 15.27
N VAL A 216 -4.19 -63.38 15.60
CA VAL A 216 -2.88 -62.77 15.40
C VAL A 216 -2.00 -63.11 16.60
N ILE A 217 -0.78 -63.58 16.36
CA ILE A 217 0.20 -63.82 17.42
C ILE A 217 0.79 -62.45 17.81
N PRO A 218 0.70 -62.03 19.08
CA PRO A 218 1.31 -60.78 19.52
C PRO A 218 2.81 -60.80 19.19
N PRO A 219 3.39 -59.71 18.65
CA PRO A 219 4.82 -59.63 18.46
C PRO A 219 5.55 -59.82 19.79
N LYS A 220 6.65 -60.59 19.80
CA LYS A 220 7.51 -60.75 20.98
C LYS A 220 7.97 -59.36 21.43
N ASP A 221 7.53 -58.91 22.60
CA ASP A 221 8.02 -57.69 23.22
C ASP A 221 9.55 -57.73 23.34
N ARG A 222 10.23 -56.75 22.73
CA ARG A 222 11.61 -56.43 23.09
C ARG A 222 11.59 -55.73 24.45
N MET A 223 11.64 -56.52 25.51
CA MET A 223 12.03 -56.06 26.84
C MET A 223 13.47 -55.51 26.77
N ASN A 224 13.64 -54.17 26.67
CA ASN A 224 14.64 -53.37 27.38
C ASN A 224 14.75 -51.94 26.82
N ARG A 225 14.17 -50.98 27.54
CA ARG A 225 14.82 -49.70 27.92
C ARG A 225 13.90 -48.95 28.89
N SER A 226 13.84 -49.45 30.13
CA SER A 226 13.61 -48.56 31.27
C SER A 226 14.92 -47.83 31.53
N GLY A 227 14.90 -46.52 31.33
CA GLY A 227 16.06 -45.67 31.57
C GLY A 227 15.75 -44.20 31.38
N VAL A 228 15.32 -43.57 32.48
CA VAL A 228 15.72 -42.21 32.86
C VAL A 228 14.96 -41.05 32.16
N LEU A 229 13.87 -40.60 32.79
CA LEU A 229 13.69 -39.26 33.40
C LEU A 229 12.21 -38.95 33.67
N LEU A 230 11.72 -39.41 34.83
CA LEU A 230 10.60 -38.79 35.53
C LEU A 230 11.21 -37.80 36.52
N GLY A 231 11.27 -36.53 36.12
CA GLY A 231 11.56 -35.40 37.00
C GLY A 231 10.27 -34.97 37.70
N SER A 232 10.19 -35.30 38.98
CA SER A 232 9.22 -34.81 39.96
C SER A 232 9.11 -33.28 39.96
N PHE A 233 7.89 -32.75 40.02
CA PHE A 233 7.60 -31.52 40.78
C PHE A 233 6.14 -31.53 41.25
N ASP A 234 6.00 -31.94 42.50
CA ASP A 234 4.84 -31.78 43.39
C ASP A 234 4.74 -30.31 43.82
N LYS A 235 3.53 -29.72 43.81
CA LYS A 235 3.07 -28.73 44.81
C LYS A 235 1.53 -28.67 44.86
N ASN A 236 1.00 -29.28 45.91
CA ASN A 236 -0.26 -28.91 46.55
C ASN A 236 -0.28 -27.42 47.00
N GLY A 237 -1.46 -26.82 46.99
CA GLY A 237 -1.82 -25.60 47.74
C GLY A 237 -3.35 -25.51 47.87
N PRO A 238 -3.93 -25.45 49.10
CA PRO A 238 -5.38 -25.44 49.31
C PRO A 238 -5.96 -24.02 49.44
N ALA A 239 -7.30 -23.97 49.32
CA ALA A 239 -8.27 -23.03 49.90
C ALA A 239 -7.84 -21.59 50.26
#